data_AF-A0A2V9B3L9-F1
#
_entry.id   AF-A0A2V9B3L9-F1
#
_cell.length_a   1.000
_cell.length_b   1.000
_cell.length_c   1.000
_cell.angle_alpha   90.00
_cell.angle_beta   90.00
_cell.angle_gamma   90.00
#
_symmetry.space_group_name_H-M   'P 1'
#
loop_
_entity.id
_entity.type
_entity.pdbx_description
1 polymer ?
#
loop_
_entity_poly.entity_id
_entity_poly.type
_entity_poly.pdbx_seq_one_letter_code
_entity_poly.pdbx_strand_id
1 'polypeptide(L)'
;MKKIVGSLAGIIFLALITWIGWKFQPWMPAGRAVHISSEHLGNCVFEVWQRKNDAITEPFATGLFARVEGGPWKAFLLDFEDTYHPPILLRQNGSLVEVFRGSTRLGILDETQQSFRRDLDGGVFPGDRLDSEPPGSWWMRESGVRDKSK
;
A
#
# COMPACT_ATOMS: atom_id res chain seq x y z
N MET A 1 -11.14 -46.70 -0.51
CA MET A 1 -11.89 -45.44 -0.75
C MET A 1 -11.84 -44.46 0.43
N LYS A 2 -12.09 -44.85 1.69
CA LYS A 2 -12.06 -43.93 2.86
C LYS A 2 -10.75 -43.12 3.05
N LYS A 3 -9.58 -43.70 2.74
CA LYS A 3 -8.27 -43.02 2.88
C LYS A 3 -8.09 -41.83 1.90
N ILE A 4 -8.63 -41.95 0.68
CA ILE A 4 -8.50 -40.91 -0.36
C ILE A 4 -9.38 -39.70 -0.03
N VAL A 5 -10.57 -39.96 0.54
CA VAL A 5 -11.50 -38.89 0.97
C VAL A 5 -10.94 -38.10 2.17
N GLY A 6 -10.28 -38.78 3.11
CA GLY A 6 -9.61 -38.12 4.25
C GLY A 6 -8.42 -37.24 3.81
N SER A 7 -7.62 -37.70 2.86
CA SER A 7 -6.52 -36.91 2.29
C SER A 7 -7.02 -35.70 1.48
N LEU A 8 -8.11 -35.85 0.72
CA LEU A 8 -8.68 -34.74 -0.05
C LEU A 8 -9.30 -33.66 0.86
N ALA A 9 -10.01 -34.06 1.92
CA ALA A 9 -10.54 -33.13 2.91
C ALA A 9 -9.43 -32.38 3.66
N GLY A 10 -8.33 -33.07 3.99
CA GLY A 10 -7.15 -32.44 4.60
C GLY A 10 -6.47 -31.41 3.68
N ILE A 11 -6.34 -31.71 2.38
CA ILE A 11 -5.78 -30.78 1.39
C ILE A 11 -6.67 -29.56 1.22
N ILE A 12 -7.99 -29.74 1.11
CA ILE A 12 -8.96 -28.64 0.99
C ILE A 12 -8.91 -27.75 2.23
N PHE A 13 -8.84 -28.34 3.43
CA PHE A 13 -8.77 -27.59 4.68
C PHE A 13 -7.44 -26.82 4.81
N LEU A 14 -6.32 -27.43 4.42
CA LEU A 14 -5.02 -26.75 4.42
C LEU A 14 -4.99 -25.60 3.41
N ALA A 15 -5.56 -25.81 2.21
CA ALA A 15 -5.70 -24.79 1.18
C ALA A 15 -6.60 -23.63 1.65
N LEU A 16 -7.70 -23.91 2.36
CA LEU A 16 -8.56 -22.90 2.97
C LEU A 16 -7.82 -22.09 4.05
N ILE A 17 -7.04 -22.74 4.92
CA ILE A 17 -6.26 -22.04 5.96
C ILE A 17 -5.16 -21.18 5.33
N THR A 18 -4.46 -21.68 4.32
CA THR A 18 -3.43 -20.88 3.61
C THR A 18 -4.06 -19.73 2.82
N TRP A 19 -5.22 -19.95 2.19
CA TRP A 19 -6.00 -18.90 1.53
C TRP A 19 -6.45 -17.82 2.50
N ILE A 20 -6.99 -18.21 3.66
CA ILE A 20 -7.39 -17.28 4.73
C ILE A 20 -6.15 -16.56 5.28
N GLY A 21 -5.03 -17.26 5.53
CA GLY A 21 -3.78 -16.65 5.96
C GLY A 21 -3.26 -15.60 4.97
N TRP A 22 -3.38 -15.86 3.66
CA TRP A 22 -2.99 -14.94 2.59
C TRP A 22 -3.91 -13.73 2.46
N LYS A 23 -5.23 -13.93 2.58
CA LYS A 23 -6.24 -12.86 2.57
C LYS A 23 -6.21 -12.00 3.83
N PHE A 24 -5.94 -12.59 5.00
CA PHE A 24 -6.12 -11.93 6.29
C PHE A 24 -4.83 -11.52 7.01
N GLN A 25 -3.65 -11.96 6.54
CA GLN A 25 -2.31 -11.65 7.09
C GLN A 25 -2.36 -11.42 8.62
N PRO A 26 -2.51 -12.48 9.43
CA PRO A 26 -2.75 -12.35 10.87
C PRO A 26 -1.64 -11.64 11.64
N TRP A 27 -0.44 -11.52 11.06
CA TRP A 27 0.68 -10.77 11.61
C TRP A 27 0.54 -9.25 11.44
N MET A 28 -0.36 -8.77 10.59
CA MET A 28 -0.58 -7.35 10.33
C MET A 28 -1.76 -6.85 11.18
N PRO A 29 -1.50 -6.08 12.25
CA PRO A 29 -2.56 -5.57 13.12
C PRO A 29 -3.47 -4.58 12.39
N ALA A 30 -4.79 -4.74 12.56
CA ALA A 30 -5.76 -3.79 12.04
C ALA A 30 -5.54 -2.39 12.64
N GLY A 31 -5.77 -1.36 11.81
CA GLY A 31 -5.58 0.03 12.18
C GLY A 31 -4.12 0.50 12.20
N ARG A 32 -3.13 -0.38 11.97
CA ARG A 32 -1.70 -0.03 11.97
C ARG A 32 -1.08 -0.17 10.58
N ALA A 33 -0.16 0.75 10.30
CA ALA A 33 0.70 0.66 9.13
C ALA A 33 1.90 -0.25 9.44
N VAL A 34 2.32 -1.03 8.46
CA VAL A 34 3.53 -1.84 8.46
C VAL A 34 4.43 -1.39 7.31
N HIS A 35 5.70 -1.25 7.62
CA HIS A 35 6.73 -0.94 6.65
C HIS A 35 6.98 -2.14 5.75
N ILE A 36 6.93 -1.93 4.44
CA ILE A 36 7.15 -2.98 3.44
C ILE A 36 8.58 -2.91 2.90
N SER A 37 9.03 -1.72 2.50
CA SER A 37 10.35 -1.53 1.90
C SER A 37 10.81 -0.08 2.00
N SER A 38 12.13 0.10 2.06
CA SER A 38 12.77 1.40 1.85
C SER A 38 13.72 1.31 0.67
N GLU A 39 13.81 2.37 -0.11
CA GLU A 39 14.73 2.47 -1.24
C GLU A 39 15.29 3.89 -1.34
N HIS A 40 16.51 4.02 -1.87
CA HIS A 40 17.13 5.30 -2.15
C HIS A 40 17.39 5.37 -3.67
N LEU A 41 16.77 6.33 -4.35
CA LEU A 41 16.99 6.61 -5.76
C LEU A 41 17.37 8.09 -5.94
N GLY A 42 18.51 8.34 -6.58
CA GLY A 42 19.03 9.71 -6.73
C GLY A 42 19.28 10.39 -5.39
N ASN A 43 18.61 11.52 -5.16
CA ASN A 43 18.61 12.29 -3.91
C ASN A 43 17.33 12.09 -3.09
N CYS A 44 16.50 11.11 -3.47
CA CYS A 44 15.22 10.85 -2.86
C CYS A 44 15.25 9.54 -2.08
N VAL A 45 14.69 9.59 -0.87
CA VAL A 45 14.43 8.43 -0.03
C VAL A 45 12.97 8.07 -0.17
N PHE A 46 12.71 6.78 -0.36
CA PHE A 46 11.39 6.19 -0.54
C PHE A 46 11.12 5.20 0.57
N GLU A 47 9.88 5.21 1.05
CA GLU A 47 9.35 4.17 1.91
C GLU A 47 7.97 3.74 1.42
N VAL A 48 7.74 2.44 1.44
CA VAL A 48 6.44 1.85 1.10
C VAL A 48 5.87 1.31 2.38
N TRP A 49 4.68 1.78 2.72
CA TRP A 49 3.95 1.35 3.89
C TRP A 49 2.60 0.79 3.46
N GLN A 50 2.16 -0.26 4.12
CA GLN A 50 0.82 -0.79 3.93
C GLN A 50 0.06 -0.68 5.25
N ARG A 51 -1.23 -0.35 5.21
CA ARG A 51 -2.10 -0.33 6.38
C ARG A 51 -3.26 -1.29 6.16
N LYS A 52 -3.57 -2.10 7.17
CA LYS A 52 -4.78 -2.90 7.22
C LYS A 52 -5.86 -2.06 7.90
N ASN A 53 -6.95 -1.71 7.22
CA ASN A 53 -8.01 -0.94 7.88
C ASN A 53 -8.86 -1.85 8.78
N ASP A 54 -9.46 -1.26 9.81
CA ASP A 54 -10.31 -1.96 10.78
C ASP A 54 -11.77 -2.10 10.28
N ALA A 55 -12.06 -1.63 9.07
CA ALA A 55 -13.37 -1.70 8.44
C ALA A 55 -13.51 -2.94 7.54
N ILE A 56 -14.72 -3.49 7.49
CA ILE A 56 -15.07 -4.73 6.78
C ILE A 56 -14.90 -4.62 5.24
N THR A 57 -14.80 -3.40 4.69
CA THR A 57 -14.87 -3.15 3.23
C THR A 57 -13.64 -2.48 2.61
N GLU A 58 -12.53 -2.29 3.32
CA GLU A 58 -11.30 -1.65 2.75
C GLU A 58 -10.02 -2.31 3.29
N PRO A 59 -9.67 -3.54 2.90
CA PRO A 59 -8.85 -4.37 3.77
C PRO A 59 -7.35 -4.01 3.76
N PHE A 60 -6.79 -3.42 2.70
CA PHE A 60 -5.41 -2.89 2.73
C PHE A 60 -5.24 -1.62 1.89
N ALA A 61 -4.58 -0.60 2.44
CA ALA A 61 -4.18 0.62 1.73
C ALA A 61 -2.65 0.68 1.62
N THR A 62 -2.12 0.96 0.43
CA THR A 62 -0.67 1.05 0.20
C THR A 62 -0.27 2.50 -0.05
N GLY A 63 0.63 3.02 0.78
CA GLY A 63 1.16 4.37 0.68
C GLY A 63 2.61 4.37 0.21
N LEU A 64 2.93 5.25 -0.73
CA LEU A 64 4.28 5.59 -1.13
C LEU A 64 4.68 6.90 -0.45
N PHE A 65 5.72 6.85 0.36
CA PHE A 65 6.31 7.98 1.04
C PHE A 65 7.60 8.34 0.32
N ALA A 66 7.78 9.61 0.00
CA ALA A 66 8.96 10.12 -0.68
C ALA A 66 9.42 11.41 0.00
N ARG A 67 10.73 11.53 0.21
CA ARG A 67 11.39 12.78 0.63
C ARG A 67 12.66 12.99 -0.17
N VAL A 68 12.99 14.24 -0.44
CA VAL A 68 14.39 14.60 -0.73
C VAL A 68 15.18 14.37 0.57
N GLU A 69 16.42 13.91 0.48
CA GLU A 69 17.26 13.65 1.64
C GLU A 69 17.32 14.87 2.59
N GLY A 70 17.00 14.64 3.87
CA GLY A 70 16.91 15.71 4.88
C GLY A 70 15.66 16.60 4.81
N GLY A 71 14.81 16.44 3.80
CA GLY A 71 13.56 17.17 3.62
C GLY A 71 12.33 16.50 4.26
N PRO A 72 11.16 17.17 4.22
CA PRO A 72 9.92 16.63 4.76
C PRO A 72 9.40 15.47 3.88
N TRP A 73 8.70 14.53 4.53
CA TRP A 73 8.01 13.46 3.84
C TRP A 73 6.77 13.99 3.10
N LYS A 74 6.59 13.50 1.88
CA LYS A 74 5.32 13.57 1.15
C LYS A 74 4.82 12.16 0.93
N ALA A 75 3.55 11.94 1.19
CA ALA A 75 2.94 10.64 1.12
C ALA A 75 1.85 10.63 0.04
N PHE A 76 1.75 9.53 -0.68
CA PHE A 76 0.81 9.32 -1.77
C PHE A 76 0.13 7.98 -1.59
N LEU A 77 -1.19 7.95 -1.69
CA LEU A 77 -1.89 6.68 -1.78
C LEU A 77 -1.60 6.09 -3.17
N LEU A 78 -1.21 4.82 -3.20
CA LEU A 78 -1.12 4.07 -4.44
C LEU A 78 -2.49 3.49 -4.79
N ASP A 79 -3.09 2.74 -3.86
CA ASP A 79 -4.38 2.07 -4.05
C ASP A 79 -4.92 1.41 -2.77
N PHE A 80 -6.09 0.78 -2.94
CA PHE A 80 -6.71 -0.14 -2.00
C PHE A 80 -6.83 -1.53 -2.61
N GLU A 81 -6.63 -2.55 -1.80
CA GLU A 81 -6.67 -3.93 -2.26
C GLU A 81 -7.36 -4.85 -1.26
N ASP A 82 -8.01 -5.87 -1.83
CA ASP A 82 -8.72 -6.94 -1.11
C ASP A 82 -7.80 -8.01 -0.52
N THR A 83 -6.51 -7.95 -0.85
CA THR A 83 -5.48 -8.93 -0.51
C THR A 83 -4.16 -8.23 -0.24
N TYR A 84 -3.30 -8.88 0.54
CA TYR A 84 -1.90 -8.49 0.62
C TYR A 84 -1.23 -8.71 -0.73
N HIS A 85 -0.55 -7.69 -1.23
CA HIS A 85 0.16 -7.74 -2.51
C HIS A 85 1.68 -7.64 -2.34
N PRO A 86 2.43 -8.24 -3.30
CA PRO A 86 3.89 -8.25 -3.32
C PRO A 86 4.50 -6.84 -3.35
N PRO A 87 5.81 -6.71 -3.07
CA PRO A 87 6.45 -5.42 -2.88
C PRO A 87 6.28 -4.49 -4.08
N ILE A 88 6.14 -3.20 -3.78
CA ILE A 88 6.21 -2.14 -4.76
C ILE A 88 7.65 -2.05 -5.26
N LEU A 89 7.81 -2.03 -6.57
CA LEU A 89 9.10 -1.85 -7.23
C LEU A 89 9.17 -0.42 -7.77
N LEU A 90 10.29 0.25 -7.50
CA LEU A 90 10.57 1.57 -8.03
C LEU A 90 11.62 1.45 -9.13
N ARG A 91 11.42 2.16 -10.23
CA ARG A 91 12.40 2.25 -11.32
C ARG A 91 12.65 3.70 -11.67
N GLN A 92 13.90 4.11 -11.54
CA GLN A 92 14.33 5.45 -11.93
C GLN A 92 14.48 5.55 -13.46
N ASN A 93 13.94 6.62 -14.02
CA ASN A 93 14.06 7.01 -15.43
C ASN A 93 14.26 8.53 -15.52
N GLY A 94 15.52 8.96 -15.47
CA GLY A 94 15.85 10.38 -15.31
C GLY A 94 15.37 10.89 -13.95
N SER A 95 14.65 12.01 -13.94
CA SER A 95 14.04 12.60 -12.73
C SER A 95 12.66 12.02 -12.38
N LEU A 96 12.22 11.01 -13.11
CA LEU A 96 10.94 10.34 -12.91
C LEU A 96 11.17 8.96 -12.31
N VAL A 97 10.34 8.59 -11.35
CA VAL A 97 10.32 7.25 -10.75
C VAL A 97 9.03 6.57 -11.15
N GLU A 98 9.13 5.52 -11.94
CA GLU A 98 8.01 4.65 -12.25
C GLU A 98 7.75 3.71 -11.08
N VAL A 99 6.48 3.61 -10.68
CA VAL A 99 6.03 2.79 -9.54
C VAL A 99 5.29 1.58 -10.09
N PHE A 100 5.73 0.39 -9.71
CA PHE A 100 5.17 -0.87 -10.19
C PHE A 100 4.70 -1.77 -9.05
N ARG A 101 3.66 -2.54 -9.34
CA ARG A 101 3.32 -3.77 -8.61
C ARG A 101 3.43 -4.95 -9.57
N GLY A 102 4.40 -5.83 -9.31
CA GLY A 102 4.71 -6.92 -10.26
C GLY A 102 5.06 -6.33 -11.63
N SER A 103 4.30 -6.69 -12.67
CA SER A 103 4.45 -6.14 -14.03
C SER A 103 3.54 -4.95 -14.34
N THR A 104 2.66 -4.56 -13.41
CA THR A 104 1.69 -3.48 -13.62
C THR A 104 2.28 -2.16 -13.15
N ARG A 105 2.34 -1.15 -14.03
CA ARG A 105 2.70 0.22 -13.64
C ARG A 105 1.50 0.87 -12.96
N LEU A 106 1.71 1.38 -11.74
CA LEU A 106 0.70 2.09 -10.96
C LEU A 106 0.72 3.60 -11.23
N GLY A 107 1.87 4.13 -11.66
CA GLY A 107 2.03 5.55 -11.91
C GLY A 107 3.48 5.99 -11.97
N ILE A 108 3.66 7.30 -11.96
CA ILE A 108 4.95 7.98 -12.05
C ILE A 108 5.03 9.06 -10.99
N LEU A 109 6.11 9.06 -10.22
CA LEU A 109 6.49 10.15 -9.33
C LEU A 109 7.54 11.03 -10.00
N ASP A 110 7.29 12.34 -10.03
CA ASP A 110 8.32 13.34 -10.35
C ASP A 110 9.15 13.62 -9.10
N GLU A 111 10.43 13.27 -9.07
CA GLU A 111 11.32 13.46 -7.91
C GLU A 111 11.49 14.94 -7.55
N THR A 112 11.55 15.82 -8.56
CA THR A 112 11.83 17.24 -8.37
C THR A 112 10.67 17.97 -7.71
N GLN A 113 9.45 17.63 -8.14
CA GLN A 113 8.23 18.21 -7.59
C GLN A 113 7.71 17.40 -6.39
N GLN A 114 8.17 16.15 -6.28
CA GLN A 114 7.56 15.10 -5.47
C GLN A 114 6.05 15.11 -5.70
N SER A 115 5.66 14.92 -6.96
CA SER A 115 4.27 14.86 -7.39
C SER A 115 4.01 13.49 -8.02
N PHE A 116 2.97 12.80 -7.54
CA PHE A 116 2.61 11.48 -8.04
C PHE A 116 1.45 11.58 -9.02
N ARG A 117 1.54 10.84 -10.13
CA ARG A 117 0.45 10.67 -11.08
C ARG A 117 0.15 9.18 -11.22
N ARG A 118 -1.10 8.78 -11.01
CA ARG A 118 -1.56 7.40 -11.16
C ARG A 118 -1.96 7.10 -12.59
N ASP A 119 -1.63 5.90 -13.02
CA ASP A 119 -2.15 5.31 -14.23
C ASP A 119 -3.47 4.59 -13.90
N LEU A 120 -4.59 5.08 -14.44
CA LEU A 120 -5.93 4.51 -14.23
C LEU A 120 -6.66 4.45 -15.57
N ASP A 121 -7.14 3.26 -15.96
CA ASP A 121 -7.97 3.04 -17.15
C ASP A 121 -7.43 3.67 -18.45
N GLY A 122 -6.11 3.65 -18.64
CA GLY A 122 -5.42 4.23 -19.80
C GLY A 122 -5.22 5.75 -19.75
N GLY A 123 -5.60 6.41 -18.65
CA GLY A 123 -5.33 7.81 -18.36
C GLY A 123 -4.30 8.01 -17.23
N VAL A 124 -3.79 9.24 -17.11
CA VAL A 124 -2.82 9.65 -16.08
C VAL A 124 -3.43 10.77 -15.25
N PHE A 125 -3.66 10.51 -13.96
CA PHE A 125 -4.36 11.43 -13.05
C PHE A 125 -3.49 11.81 -11.86
N PRO A 126 -3.67 13.00 -11.24
CA PRO A 126 -3.00 13.31 -9.98
C PRO A 126 -3.28 12.24 -8.92
N GLY A 127 -2.25 11.76 -8.23
CA GLY A 127 -2.41 10.83 -7.12
C GLY A 127 -2.93 11.51 -5.86
N ASP A 128 -3.67 10.79 -5.03
CA ASP A 128 -4.15 11.31 -3.75
C ASP A 128 -2.98 11.49 -2.79
N ARG A 129 -2.81 12.72 -2.30
CA ARG A 129 -1.82 13.04 -1.27
C ARG A 129 -2.35 12.63 0.09
N LEU A 130 -1.47 12.09 0.90
CA LEU A 130 -1.72 11.74 2.27
C LEU A 130 -1.06 12.80 3.16
N ASP A 131 -1.81 13.32 4.11
CA ASP A 131 -1.27 14.26 5.10
C ASP A 131 -0.66 13.48 6.27
N SER A 132 0.60 13.06 6.10
CA SER A 132 1.25 12.19 7.07
C SER A 132 2.75 12.02 6.90
N GLU A 133 3.46 11.92 8.02
CA GLU A 133 4.80 11.32 8.10
C GLU A 133 4.69 9.81 8.42
N PRO A 134 5.62 8.97 7.93
CA PRO A 134 5.66 7.57 8.31
C PRO A 134 6.26 7.37 9.73
N PRO A 135 5.75 6.44 10.57
CA PRO A 135 4.48 5.72 10.48
C PRO A 135 3.41 6.32 11.40
N GLY A 136 2.92 7.52 11.05
CA GLY A 136 1.67 8.05 11.59
C GLY A 136 0.45 7.35 10.97
N SER A 137 -0.72 7.54 11.59
CA SER A 137 -2.01 6.99 11.17
C SER A 137 -2.56 7.67 9.91
N TRP A 138 -1.79 7.66 8.82
CA TRP A 138 -1.96 8.42 7.57
C TRP A 138 -3.30 8.26 6.83
N TRP A 139 -4.17 7.39 7.33
CA TRP A 139 -5.49 7.10 6.80
C TRP A 139 -6.65 7.51 7.73
N MET A 140 -6.42 8.26 8.83
CA MET A 140 -7.56 8.76 9.60
C MET A 140 -8.27 9.88 8.86
N ARG A 141 -9.22 9.53 8.00
CA ARG A 141 -10.37 10.38 7.73
C ARG A 141 -11.20 10.38 9.01
N GLU A 142 -10.96 11.33 9.91
CA GLU A 142 -11.89 11.62 11.01
C GLU A 142 -13.26 11.91 10.39
N SER A 143 -14.14 10.91 10.46
CA SER A 143 -15.53 11.09 10.12
C SER A 143 -16.17 11.83 11.29
N GLY A 144 -16.12 13.16 11.25
CA GLY A 144 -17.02 14.03 12.00
C GLY A 144 -16.58 14.42 13.40
N VAL A 145 -15.59 15.29 13.51
CA VAL A 145 -15.70 16.39 14.48
C VAL A 145 -16.17 17.61 13.68
N ARG A 146 -17.49 17.84 13.68
CA ARG A 146 -17.99 19.20 13.48
C ARG A 146 -17.29 20.05 14.52
N ASP A 147 -16.43 20.93 14.04
CA ASP A 147 -15.99 22.09 14.80
C ASP A 147 -17.25 22.87 15.21
N LYS A 148 -17.73 22.60 16.43
CA LYS A 148 -18.64 23.48 17.14
C LYS A 148 -17.77 24.31 18.09
N SER A 149 -16.88 25.12 17.54
CA SER A 149 -16.43 26.33 18.22
C SER A 149 -17.35 27.48 17.78
N LYS A 150 -18.30 27.78 18.65
CA LYS A 150 -18.98 29.08 18.71
C LYS A 150 -18.94 29.53 20.16
#